data_AF-M7CSD5-F1
#
_entry.id   AF-M7CSD5-F1
#
_cell.length_a   1.000
_cell.length_b   1.000
_cell.length_c   1.000
_cell.angle_alpha   90.00
_cell.angle_beta   90.00
_cell.angle_gamma   90.00
#
_symmetry.space_group_name_H-M   'P 1'
#
loop_
_entity.id
_entity.type
_entity.pdbx_description
1 polymer ?
#
loop_
_entity_poly.entity_id
_entity_poly.type
_entity_poly.pdbx_seq_one_letter_code
_entity_poly.pdbx_strand_id
1 'polypeptide(L)'
;MRGNVVDVRFTTNLPPRHTELHSGKGGSVVLEVQTHLDKATVRCIALTPTRRLARGMPVQQTGTGLQVPVGPSLLGRMINVFGKPVDGGAPIETSQHWPIHRPVLPLSERTTSTEIFETGIKAIDLLAPIERGGKSGMFGGAGVGKTVLINELINNMAERYEGVSLFCGIGERMREAEEMYSSMQESGVLEKAVLIYGQMNEPPGARFRVGHAALTVAEHFRDIQKRDVLLLIDNVFRFVQSGMEVSGLLGRIPSRVGYQPTLATELAQLEERICSSKSASITSVQAVYVPADDLTDPSATHIFSHLTASIVLSRKRASQGLYPAIDPLSTASKMLTPTIVGRRHYRVAQAVRSTLAEYEELKDIIAMLGLEELSREDQATVSKARRLERFLTQPFFTTGQFTGKGGRLVPLDKTIEGCERILQGEFENVSEKALYMIGAIEEAAARETDHEH
;
A
#
# COMPACT_ATOMS: atom_id res chain seq x y z
N MET A 1 36.19 4.33 -4.68
CA MET A 1 35.08 3.37 -4.58
C MET A 1 35.03 2.81 -3.17
N ARG A 2 33.88 2.93 -2.51
CA ARG A 2 33.60 2.32 -1.20
C ARG A 2 32.22 1.66 -1.29
N GLY A 3 32.19 0.34 -1.48
CA GLY A 3 30.95 -0.39 -1.71
C GLY A 3 30.19 0.13 -2.94
N ASN A 4 28.97 0.62 -2.71
CA ASN A 4 28.09 1.21 -3.75
C ASN A 4 28.30 2.71 -3.94
N VAL A 5 29.27 3.33 -3.27
CA VAL A 5 29.60 4.75 -3.47
C VAL A 5 30.82 4.90 -4.37
N VAL A 6 30.63 5.69 -5.42
CA VAL A 6 31.62 5.92 -6.48
C VAL A 6 31.84 7.42 -6.60
N ASP A 7 33.05 7.86 -6.26
CA ASP A 7 33.47 9.23 -6.52
C ASP A 7 34.02 9.27 -7.96
N VAL A 8 33.50 10.20 -8.77
CA VAL A 8 33.83 10.37 -10.18
C VAL A 8 34.46 11.76 -10.37
N ARG A 9 35.63 11.80 -11.00
CA ARG A 9 36.33 13.04 -11.31
C ARG A 9 36.09 13.43 -12.76
N PHE A 10 35.61 14.65 -12.97
CA PHE A 10 35.42 15.29 -14.27
C PHE A 10 36.57 16.27 -14.54
N THR A 11 37.01 16.34 -15.79
CA THR A 11 38.03 17.31 -16.24
C THR A 11 37.41 18.64 -16.63
N THR A 12 36.14 18.64 -17.04
CA THR A 12 35.35 19.81 -17.41
C THR A 12 33.90 19.60 -16.97
N ASN A 13 33.22 20.67 -16.56
CA ASN A 13 31.79 20.75 -16.19
C ASN A 13 31.24 19.62 -15.31
N LEU A 14 30.96 19.93 -14.03
CA LEU A 14 30.33 18.96 -13.15
C LEU A 14 28.86 18.71 -13.54
N PRO A 15 28.41 17.44 -13.61
CA PRO A 15 27.00 17.13 -13.75
C PRO A 15 26.18 17.68 -12.58
N PRO A 16 24.96 18.18 -12.80
CA PRO A 16 24.07 18.53 -11.70
C PRO A 16 23.70 17.30 -10.86
N ARG A 17 23.18 17.55 -9.66
CA ARG A 17 22.67 16.48 -8.79
C ARG A 17 21.56 15.69 -9.50
N HIS A 18 21.48 14.38 -9.21
CA HIS A 18 20.58 13.39 -9.80
C HIS A 18 20.86 13.04 -11.26
N THR A 19 21.93 13.55 -11.86
CA THR A 19 22.34 13.12 -13.21
C THR A 19 22.76 11.66 -13.20
N GLU A 20 22.35 10.93 -14.23
CA GLU A 20 22.73 9.54 -14.48
C GLU A 20 24.08 9.48 -15.20
N LEU A 21 24.96 8.60 -14.74
CA LEU A 21 26.26 8.33 -15.33
C LEU A 21 26.43 6.84 -15.60
N HIS A 22 27.08 6.50 -16.70
CA HIS A 22 27.36 5.12 -17.10
C HIS A 22 28.85 4.81 -17.03
N SER A 23 29.19 3.63 -16.53
CA SER A 23 30.56 3.11 -16.54
C SER A 23 30.58 1.58 -16.67
N GLY A 24 31.78 1.00 -16.76
CA GLY A 24 31.97 -0.42 -17.03
C GLY A 24 31.68 -0.81 -18.48
N LYS A 25 31.91 -2.09 -18.80
CA LYS A 25 31.78 -2.60 -20.17
C LYS A 25 30.33 -2.45 -20.66
N GLY A 26 30.13 -1.68 -21.73
CA GLY A 26 28.81 -1.43 -22.31
C GLY A 26 27.84 -0.66 -21.41
N GLY A 27 28.34 0.17 -20.48
CA GLY A 27 27.48 0.94 -19.57
C GLY A 27 26.79 0.08 -18.52
N SER A 28 27.35 -1.10 -18.20
CA SER A 28 26.76 -2.05 -17.25
C SER A 28 26.57 -1.51 -15.83
N VAL A 29 27.29 -0.43 -15.49
CA VAL A 29 27.20 0.21 -14.18
C VAL A 29 26.56 1.59 -14.29
N VAL A 30 25.38 1.72 -13.70
CA VAL A 30 24.61 2.97 -13.64
C VAL A 30 24.85 3.63 -12.29
N LEU A 31 25.20 4.91 -12.33
CA LEU A 31 25.48 5.74 -11.15
C LEU A 31 24.55 6.97 -11.17
N GLU A 32 24.11 7.41 -9.99
CA GLU A 32 23.35 8.65 -9.82
C GLU A 32 24.15 9.65 -8.97
N VAL A 33 24.36 10.86 -9.48
CA VAL A 33 25.09 11.93 -8.77
C VAL A 33 24.32 12.38 -7.52
N GLN A 34 24.96 12.31 -6.35
CA GLN A 34 24.35 12.70 -5.07
C GLN A 34 24.84 14.04 -4.54
N THR A 35 26.14 14.31 -4.61
CA THR A 35 26.73 15.56 -4.11
C THR A 35 27.99 15.94 -4.88
N HIS A 36 28.31 17.23 -4.87
CA HIS A 36 29.58 17.76 -5.37
C HIS A 36 30.55 17.84 -4.19
N LEU A 37 31.71 17.18 -4.30
CA LEU A 37 32.73 17.18 -3.25
C LEU A 37 33.68 18.37 -3.38
N ASP A 38 34.02 18.71 -4.63
CA ASP A 38 34.88 19.83 -5.00
C ASP A 38 34.57 20.27 -6.44
N LYS A 39 35.40 21.14 -7.03
CA LYS A 39 35.21 21.70 -8.38
C LYS A 39 35.33 20.68 -9.53
N ALA A 40 35.84 19.48 -9.26
CA ALA A 40 36.13 18.46 -10.25
C ALA A 40 35.58 17.07 -9.85
N THR A 41 35.11 16.87 -8.62
CA THR A 41 34.71 15.55 -8.12
C THR A 41 33.25 15.54 -7.66
N VAL A 42 32.48 14.58 -8.17
CA VAL A 42 31.14 14.27 -7.70
C VAL A 42 31.12 12.93 -6.97
N ARG A 43 30.28 12.82 -5.95
CA ARG A 43 29.98 11.55 -5.29
C ARG A 43 28.67 11.00 -5.83
N CYS A 44 28.72 9.76 -6.28
CA CYS A 44 27.59 9.05 -6.84
C CYS A 44 27.23 7.83 -6.01
N ILE A 45 25.98 7.41 -6.12
CA ILE A 45 25.53 6.09 -5.69
C ILE A 45 25.34 5.18 -6.91
N ALA A 46 25.80 3.94 -6.81
CA ALA A 46 25.54 2.94 -7.83
C ALA A 46 24.13 2.35 -7.69
N LEU A 47 23.41 2.33 -8.81
CA LEU A 47 22.09 1.70 -8.95
C LEU A 47 22.22 0.23 -9.37
N THR A 48 23.40 -0.18 -9.84
CA THR A 48 23.73 -1.56 -10.25
C THR A 48 24.98 -2.05 -9.51
N PRO A 49 25.23 -3.36 -9.41
CA PRO A 49 26.41 -3.90 -8.75
C PRO A 49 27.75 -3.33 -9.28
N THR A 50 28.65 -2.92 -8.39
CA THR A 50 29.91 -2.24 -8.74
C THR A 50 31.11 -3.17 -8.94
N ARG A 51 30.94 -4.50 -8.86
CA ARG A 51 32.04 -5.51 -8.85
C ARG A 51 32.99 -5.44 -10.05
N ARG A 52 32.56 -4.83 -11.17
CA ARG A 52 33.33 -4.73 -12.41
C ARG A 52 33.96 -3.35 -12.65
N LEU A 53 33.92 -2.46 -11.67
CA LEU A 53 34.55 -1.15 -11.78
C LEU A 53 35.99 -1.17 -11.25
N ALA A 54 36.89 -0.49 -11.96
CA ALA A 54 38.24 -0.21 -11.53
C ALA A 54 38.51 1.31 -11.54
N ARG A 55 39.45 1.75 -10.71
CA ARG A 55 39.90 3.16 -10.72
C ARG A 55 40.48 3.49 -12.09
N GLY A 56 40.16 4.69 -12.59
CA GLY A 56 40.60 5.15 -13.91
C GLY A 56 39.70 4.69 -15.06
N MET A 57 38.66 3.89 -14.81
CA MET A 57 37.67 3.60 -15.86
C MET A 57 36.93 4.87 -16.29
N PRO A 58 36.67 5.03 -17.60
CA PRO A 58 35.91 6.16 -18.09
C PRO A 58 34.46 6.11 -17.58
N VAL A 59 33.88 7.30 -17.40
CA VAL A 59 32.49 7.50 -17.03
C VAL A 59 31.87 8.42 -18.08
N GLN A 60 30.71 8.02 -18.59
CA GLN A 60 29.94 8.82 -19.54
C GLN A 60 28.73 9.42 -18.83
N GLN A 61 28.54 10.72 -18.96
CA GLN A 61 27.35 11.41 -18.48
C GLN A 61 26.24 11.31 -19.54
N THR A 62 25.01 11.02 -19.12
CA THR A 62 23.84 10.95 -20.04
C THR A 62 23.24 12.33 -20.31
N GLY A 63 23.50 13.31 -19.44
CA GLY A 63 22.97 14.67 -19.51
C GLY A 63 21.61 14.83 -18.82
N THR A 64 20.97 13.72 -18.44
CA THR A 64 19.68 13.69 -17.74
C THR A 64 19.78 12.86 -16.47
N GLY A 65 18.76 12.95 -15.60
CA GLY A 65 18.60 11.97 -14.53
C GLY A 65 18.06 10.64 -15.03
N LEU A 66 17.89 9.69 -14.11
CA LEU A 66 17.27 8.40 -14.41
C LEU A 66 15.85 8.59 -14.96
N GLN A 67 15.57 7.92 -16.08
CA GLN A 67 14.28 7.96 -16.75
C GLN A 67 13.64 6.58 -16.81
N VAL A 68 12.32 6.54 -16.84
CA VAL A 68 11.52 5.33 -17.01
C VAL A 68 10.54 5.50 -18.17
N PRO A 69 10.23 4.42 -18.91
CA PRO A 69 9.15 4.42 -19.87
C PRO A 69 7.85 4.76 -19.16
N VAL A 70 6.95 5.43 -19.86
CA VAL A 70 5.60 5.74 -19.38
C VAL A 70 4.57 5.46 -20.47
N GLY A 71 3.32 5.28 -20.04
CA GLY A 71 2.18 5.12 -20.94
C GLY A 71 1.49 3.75 -20.87
N PRO A 72 0.43 3.57 -21.68
CA PRO A 72 -0.41 2.37 -21.65
C PRO A 72 0.33 1.08 -22.03
N SER A 73 1.45 1.17 -22.75
CA SER A 73 2.29 0.01 -23.12
C SER A 73 2.90 -0.74 -21.92
N LEU A 74 2.79 -0.17 -20.72
CA LEU A 74 3.21 -0.78 -19.46
C LEU A 74 2.14 -1.64 -18.80
N LEU A 75 0.89 -1.54 -19.23
CA LEU A 75 -0.20 -2.36 -18.69
C LEU A 75 0.09 -3.84 -18.94
N GLY A 76 -0.07 -4.66 -17.91
CA GLY A 76 0.29 -6.09 -17.91
C GLY A 76 1.79 -6.37 -17.82
N ARG A 77 2.64 -5.35 -17.63
CA ARG A 77 4.10 -5.52 -17.62
C ARG A 77 4.67 -5.47 -16.22
N MET A 78 5.76 -6.22 -16.04
CA MET A 78 6.63 -6.12 -14.86
C MET A 78 7.95 -5.46 -15.24
N ILE A 79 8.30 -4.35 -14.60
CA ILE A 79 9.52 -3.58 -14.87
C ILE A 79 10.38 -3.38 -13.63
N ASN A 80 11.68 -3.15 -13.84
CA ASN A 80 12.60 -2.74 -12.78
C ASN A 80 12.74 -1.21 -12.66
N VAL A 81 13.59 -0.75 -11.74
CA VAL A 81 13.87 0.68 -11.52
C VAL A 81 14.34 1.45 -12.76
N PHE A 82 14.94 0.75 -13.74
CA PHE A 82 15.40 1.33 -15.01
C PHE A 82 14.34 1.27 -16.12
N GLY A 83 13.13 0.79 -15.81
CA GLY A 83 12.07 0.63 -16.79
C GLY A 83 12.21 -0.58 -17.71
N LYS A 84 13.17 -1.46 -17.44
CA LYS A 84 13.37 -2.65 -18.27
C LYS A 84 12.40 -3.74 -17.87
N PRO A 85 11.79 -4.47 -18.84
CA PRO A 85 10.90 -5.57 -18.53
C PRO A 85 11.68 -6.71 -17.84
N VAL A 86 11.07 -7.29 -16.81
CA VAL A 86 11.58 -8.43 -16.04
C VAL A 86 10.58 -9.59 -15.99
N ASP A 87 9.48 -9.49 -16.76
CA ASP A 87 8.44 -10.51 -16.94
C ASP A 87 8.78 -11.57 -18.01
N GLY A 88 9.92 -11.45 -18.69
CA GLY A 88 10.26 -12.32 -19.83
C GLY A 88 9.48 -12.00 -21.11
N GLY A 89 8.67 -10.94 -21.12
CA GLY A 89 7.97 -10.45 -22.29
C GLY A 89 8.87 -9.66 -23.26
N ALA A 90 8.29 -9.23 -24.38
CA ALA A 90 8.98 -8.42 -25.37
C ALA A 90 9.46 -7.07 -24.81
N PRO A 91 10.47 -6.42 -25.41
CA PRO A 91 10.85 -5.05 -25.06
C PRO A 91 9.64 -4.11 -25.05
N ILE A 92 9.63 -3.15 -24.11
CA ILE A 92 8.55 -2.17 -24.04
C ILE A 92 8.77 -1.14 -25.16
N GLU A 93 7.88 -1.16 -26.15
CA GLU A 93 7.89 -0.18 -27.23
C GLU A 93 7.19 1.10 -26.78
N THR A 94 7.96 2.09 -26.32
CA THR A 94 7.45 3.44 -26.06
C THR A 94 8.48 4.50 -26.45
N SER A 95 8.00 5.60 -27.02
CA SER A 95 8.82 6.79 -27.28
C SER A 95 8.87 7.74 -26.08
N GLN A 96 7.97 7.57 -25.09
CA GLN A 96 7.86 8.48 -23.95
C GLN A 96 8.62 7.93 -22.74
N HIS A 97 9.61 8.71 -22.30
CA HIS A 97 10.39 8.46 -21.09
C HIS A 97 10.35 9.69 -20.19
N TRP A 98 10.07 9.48 -18.91
CA TRP A 98 9.95 10.55 -17.92
C TRP A 98 11.02 10.41 -16.83
N PRO A 99 11.58 11.53 -16.33
CA PRO A 99 12.55 11.49 -15.24
C PRO A 99 11.87 11.03 -13.95
N ILE A 100 12.56 10.23 -13.14
CA ILE A 100 12.01 9.75 -11.87
C ILE A 100 11.98 10.83 -10.77
N HIS A 101 12.84 11.84 -10.91
CA HIS A 101 12.92 13.01 -10.05
C HIS A 101 12.05 14.10 -10.64
N ARG A 102 10.84 14.25 -10.10
CA ARG A 102 9.86 15.25 -10.53
C ARG A 102 9.49 16.16 -9.37
N PRO A 103 9.19 17.44 -9.65
CA PRO A 103 8.65 18.32 -8.64
C PRO A 103 7.27 17.83 -8.21
N VAL A 104 6.93 18.14 -6.97
CA VAL A 104 5.59 17.90 -6.44
C VAL A 104 4.59 18.83 -7.12
N LEU A 105 3.34 18.37 -7.28
CA LEU A 105 2.26 19.18 -7.84
C LEU A 105 2.04 20.47 -7.01
N PRO A 106 2.03 21.67 -7.62
CA PRO A 106 1.78 22.93 -6.93
C PRO A 106 0.43 22.94 -6.22
N LEU A 107 0.34 23.65 -5.09
CA LEU A 107 -0.91 23.73 -4.31
C LEU A 107 -2.11 24.24 -5.13
N SER A 108 -1.88 25.13 -6.10
CA SER A 108 -2.91 25.67 -7.01
C SER A 108 -3.52 24.64 -7.97
N GLU A 109 -2.85 23.51 -8.16
CA GLU A 109 -3.25 22.41 -9.04
C GLU A 109 -3.79 21.21 -8.27
N ARG A 110 -3.65 21.20 -6.94
CA ARG A 110 -4.23 20.18 -6.08
C ARG A 110 -5.71 20.43 -5.86
N THR A 111 -6.46 19.35 -5.77
CA THR A 111 -7.89 19.39 -5.42
C THR A 111 -8.07 19.32 -3.90
N THR A 112 -9.03 20.08 -3.37
CA THR A 112 -9.36 20.11 -1.93
C THR A 112 -10.60 19.30 -1.57
N SER A 113 -11.24 18.63 -2.53
CA SER A 113 -12.42 17.81 -2.29
C SER A 113 -12.04 16.53 -1.55
N THR A 114 -12.67 16.32 -0.40
CA THR A 114 -12.56 15.08 0.38
C THR A 114 -13.66 14.13 -0.07
N GLU A 115 -13.33 13.19 -0.97
CA GLU A 115 -14.23 12.13 -1.41
C GLU A 115 -13.80 10.79 -0.82
N ILE A 116 -14.77 9.94 -0.51
CA ILE A 116 -14.50 8.57 -0.04
C ILE A 116 -14.28 7.68 -1.27
N PHE A 117 -13.21 6.91 -1.23
CA PHE A 117 -12.97 5.82 -2.15
C PHE A 117 -13.66 4.56 -1.63
N GLU A 118 -14.82 4.21 -2.19
CA GLU A 118 -15.54 2.99 -1.84
C GLU A 118 -14.76 1.76 -2.34
N THR A 119 -14.33 0.93 -1.41
CA THR A 119 -13.54 -0.29 -1.69
C THR A 119 -14.40 -1.50 -1.98
N GLY A 120 -15.67 -1.49 -1.56
CA GLY A 120 -16.55 -2.65 -1.61
C GLY A 120 -16.28 -3.65 -0.49
N ILE A 121 -15.41 -3.33 0.47
CA ILE A 121 -15.02 -4.19 1.60
C ILE A 121 -15.64 -3.63 2.87
N LYS A 122 -16.59 -4.37 3.45
CA LYS A 122 -17.42 -3.92 4.59
C LYS A 122 -16.62 -3.29 5.73
N ALA A 123 -15.58 -3.98 6.20
CA ALA A 123 -14.77 -3.52 7.33
C ALA A 123 -13.99 -2.22 7.02
N ILE A 124 -13.50 -2.05 5.79
CA ILE A 124 -12.78 -0.84 5.38
C ILE A 124 -13.77 0.31 5.21
N ASP A 125 -14.80 0.11 4.40
CA ASP A 125 -15.74 1.17 4.06
C ASP A 125 -16.49 1.68 5.30
N LEU A 126 -16.83 0.81 6.26
CA LEU A 126 -17.48 1.21 7.50
C LEU A 126 -16.53 1.90 8.49
N LEU A 127 -15.39 1.26 8.82
CA LEU A 127 -14.57 1.63 9.97
C LEU A 127 -13.33 2.45 9.62
N ALA A 128 -12.90 2.38 8.37
CA ALA A 128 -11.63 2.91 7.87
C ALA A 128 -11.75 3.53 6.46
N PRO A 129 -12.78 4.35 6.18
CA PRO A 129 -13.04 4.83 4.82
C PRO A 129 -11.79 5.49 4.24
N ILE A 130 -11.40 5.04 3.04
CA ILE A 130 -10.21 5.52 2.34
C ILE A 130 -10.56 6.83 1.63
N GLU A 131 -9.64 7.80 1.66
CA GLU A 131 -9.77 9.03 0.89
C GLU A 131 -9.33 8.83 -0.56
N ARG A 132 -10.14 9.29 -1.52
CA ARG A 132 -9.78 9.30 -2.93
C ARG A 132 -8.63 10.28 -3.16
N GLY A 133 -7.50 9.78 -3.66
CA GLY A 133 -6.25 10.53 -3.75
C GLY A 133 -5.48 10.70 -2.44
N GLY A 134 -5.94 10.04 -1.38
CA GLY A 134 -5.27 10.00 -0.09
C GLY A 134 -4.26 8.86 0.01
N LYS A 135 -3.72 8.70 1.22
CA LYS A 135 -2.66 7.76 1.55
C LYS A 135 -3.11 6.87 2.70
N SER A 136 -3.21 5.58 2.49
CA SER A 136 -3.65 4.63 3.52
C SER A 136 -2.51 3.68 3.87
N GLY A 137 -2.30 3.44 5.17
CA GLY A 137 -1.34 2.44 5.64
C GLY A 137 -2.02 1.12 5.94
N MET A 138 -1.42 0.01 5.52
CA MET A 138 -1.82 -1.35 5.86
C MET A 138 -0.78 -1.99 6.79
N PHE A 139 -1.20 -2.28 8.01
CA PHE A 139 -0.37 -2.80 9.09
C PHE A 139 -0.67 -4.28 9.33
N GLY A 140 0.30 -5.03 9.85
CA GLY A 140 0.10 -6.43 10.21
C GLY A 140 1.36 -7.30 10.04
N GLY A 141 1.36 -8.46 10.66
CA GLY A 141 2.45 -9.45 10.53
C GLY A 141 2.41 -10.23 9.22
N ALA A 142 3.35 -11.15 9.04
CA ALA A 142 3.28 -12.12 7.95
C ALA A 142 2.06 -13.06 8.11
N GLY A 143 1.46 -13.47 7.00
CA GLY A 143 0.37 -14.46 6.99
C GLY A 143 -1.02 -13.96 7.39
N VAL A 144 -1.20 -12.67 7.69
CA VAL A 144 -2.52 -12.09 8.05
C VAL A 144 -3.42 -11.74 6.85
N GLY A 145 -2.98 -12.04 5.62
CA GLY A 145 -3.75 -11.78 4.40
C GLY A 145 -3.53 -10.41 3.74
N LYS A 146 -2.38 -9.75 3.94
CA LYS A 146 -2.03 -8.47 3.28
C LYS A 146 -2.14 -8.54 1.75
N THR A 147 -1.44 -9.49 1.14
CA THR A 147 -1.41 -9.68 -0.32
C THR A 147 -2.81 -9.98 -0.86
N VAL A 148 -3.58 -10.80 -0.15
CA VAL A 148 -4.97 -11.11 -0.49
C VAL A 148 -5.83 -9.85 -0.49
N LEU A 149 -5.69 -9.00 0.53
CA LEU A 149 -6.42 -7.73 0.60
C LEU A 149 -5.99 -6.77 -0.52
N ILE A 150 -4.70 -6.70 -0.83
CA ILE A 150 -4.18 -5.89 -1.95
C ILE A 150 -4.78 -6.36 -3.28
N ASN A 151 -4.76 -7.66 -3.55
CA ASN A 151 -5.30 -8.21 -4.79
C ASN A 151 -6.81 -7.95 -4.90
N GLU A 152 -7.55 -8.05 -3.79
CA GLU A 152 -8.97 -7.72 -3.79
C GLU A 152 -9.24 -6.24 -4.07
N LEU A 153 -8.44 -5.33 -3.52
CA LEU A 153 -8.55 -3.90 -3.81
C LEU A 153 -8.29 -3.60 -5.30
N ILE A 154 -7.33 -4.29 -5.94
CA ILE A 154 -7.08 -4.18 -7.39
C ILE A 154 -8.30 -4.65 -8.17
N ASN A 155 -8.85 -5.81 -7.82
CA ASN A 155 -10.03 -6.37 -8.48
C ASN A 155 -11.23 -5.42 -8.38
N ASN A 156 -11.55 -4.97 -7.17
CA ASN A 156 -12.68 -4.09 -6.93
C ASN A 156 -12.51 -2.73 -7.60
N MET A 157 -11.27 -2.23 -7.67
CA MET A 157 -10.97 -1.00 -8.41
C MET A 157 -11.23 -1.20 -9.90
N ALA A 158 -10.72 -2.29 -10.48
CA ALA A 158 -10.87 -2.60 -11.90
C ALA A 158 -12.31 -2.85 -12.36
N GLU A 159 -13.21 -3.20 -11.43
CA GLU A 159 -14.64 -3.43 -11.69
C GLU A 159 -15.48 -2.15 -11.49
N ARG A 160 -15.20 -1.35 -10.45
CA ARG A 160 -15.97 -0.14 -10.12
C ARG A 160 -15.47 1.14 -10.80
N TYR A 161 -14.17 1.24 -11.04
CA TYR A 161 -13.53 2.43 -11.55
C TYR A 161 -12.77 2.10 -12.84
N GLU A 162 -12.83 2.98 -13.84
CA GLU A 162 -11.99 2.88 -15.05
C GLU A 162 -10.52 3.27 -14.78
N GLY A 163 -9.98 2.90 -13.61
CA GLY A 163 -8.65 3.26 -13.15
C GLY A 163 -7.54 2.29 -13.55
N VAL A 164 -6.31 2.62 -13.16
CA VAL A 164 -5.12 1.78 -13.37
C VAL A 164 -4.50 1.43 -12.03
N SER A 165 -4.14 0.16 -11.83
CA SER A 165 -3.47 -0.30 -10.61
C SER A 165 -1.96 -0.35 -10.81
N LEU A 166 -1.19 0.28 -9.94
CA LEU A 166 0.26 0.18 -9.94
C LEU A 166 0.70 -0.52 -8.67
N PHE A 167 1.50 -1.56 -8.81
CA PHE A 167 2.17 -2.20 -7.68
C PHE A 167 3.66 -1.82 -7.68
N CYS A 168 4.14 -1.33 -6.54
CA CYS A 168 5.53 -0.99 -6.31
C CYS A 168 6.10 -1.90 -5.21
N GLY A 169 6.89 -2.88 -5.64
CA GLY A 169 7.63 -3.79 -4.75
C GLY A 169 8.98 -3.21 -4.35
N ILE A 170 9.05 -2.51 -3.21
CA ILE A 170 10.28 -1.91 -2.69
C ILE A 170 10.98 -2.91 -1.77
N GLY A 171 12.12 -3.43 -2.20
CA GLY A 171 12.91 -4.38 -1.42
C GLY A 171 12.15 -5.66 -1.10
N GLU A 172 11.31 -6.12 -2.03
CA GLU A 172 10.51 -7.34 -1.88
C GLU A 172 11.29 -8.61 -2.24
N ARG A 173 10.83 -9.75 -1.71
CA ARG A 173 11.42 -11.06 -2.04
C ARG A 173 10.98 -11.46 -3.45
N MET A 174 11.88 -12.10 -4.20
CA MET A 174 11.60 -12.58 -5.55
C MET A 174 10.43 -13.58 -5.61
N ARG A 175 10.33 -14.46 -4.59
CA ARG A 175 9.21 -15.39 -4.44
C ARG A 175 7.87 -14.67 -4.30
N GLU A 176 7.81 -13.62 -3.47
CA GLU A 176 6.59 -12.85 -3.22
C GLU A 176 6.17 -12.05 -4.46
N ALA A 177 7.16 -11.54 -5.23
CA ALA A 177 6.92 -10.89 -6.51
C ALA A 177 6.35 -11.87 -7.57
N GLU A 178 6.88 -13.09 -7.66
CA GLU A 178 6.40 -14.12 -8.58
C GLU A 178 5.00 -14.61 -8.20
N GLU A 179 4.75 -14.90 -6.92
CA GLU A 179 3.43 -15.29 -6.42
C GLU A 179 2.36 -14.23 -6.72
N MET A 180 2.72 -12.96 -6.58
CA MET A 180 1.84 -11.85 -6.92
C MET A 180 1.59 -11.77 -8.43
N TYR A 181 2.63 -11.87 -9.26
CA TYR A 181 2.50 -11.87 -10.72
C TYR A 181 1.58 -12.99 -11.20
N SER A 182 1.85 -14.22 -10.74
CA SER A 182 1.08 -15.43 -11.09
C SER A 182 -0.37 -15.33 -10.61
N SER A 183 -0.61 -14.86 -9.37
CA SER A 183 -1.97 -14.64 -8.86
C SER A 183 -2.75 -13.59 -9.63
N MET A 184 -2.10 -12.50 -10.08
CA MET A 184 -2.75 -11.49 -10.91
C MET A 184 -3.05 -11.99 -12.32
N GLN A 185 -2.20 -12.86 -12.86
CA GLN A 185 -2.42 -13.49 -14.15
C GLN A 185 -3.60 -14.46 -14.10
N GLU A 186 -3.68 -15.30 -13.06
CA GLU A 186 -4.78 -16.25 -12.85
C GLU A 186 -6.13 -15.57 -12.61
N SER A 187 -6.13 -14.42 -11.92
CA SER A 187 -7.35 -13.64 -11.68
C SER A 187 -7.74 -12.72 -12.83
N GLY A 188 -6.92 -12.60 -13.89
CA GLY A 188 -7.18 -11.76 -15.05
C GLY A 188 -7.04 -10.25 -14.81
N VAL A 189 -6.54 -9.83 -13.63
CA VAL A 189 -6.38 -8.40 -13.29
C VAL A 189 -5.07 -7.81 -13.81
N LEU A 190 -4.10 -8.66 -14.21
CA LEU A 190 -2.77 -8.24 -14.66
C LEU A 190 -2.85 -7.23 -15.82
N GLU A 191 -3.77 -7.40 -16.76
CA GLU A 191 -3.94 -6.51 -17.92
C GLU A 191 -4.26 -5.05 -17.55
N LYS A 192 -4.76 -4.81 -16.34
CA LYS A 192 -5.09 -3.47 -15.82
C LYS A 192 -4.07 -2.98 -14.79
N ALA A 193 -2.99 -3.73 -14.58
CA ALA A 193 -1.97 -3.45 -13.59
C ALA A 193 -0.60 -3.20 -14.22
N VAL A 194 0.24 -2.41 -13.55
CA VAL A 194 1.67 -2.29 -13.84
C VAL A 194 2.45 -2.69 -12.60
N LEU A 195 3.39 -3.61 -12.74
CA LEU A 195 4.20 -4.13 -11.65
C LEU A 195 5.60 -3.55 -11.73
N ILE A 196 6.09 -2.94 -10.66
CA ILE A 196 7.38 -2.22 -10.63
C ILE A 196 8.16 -2.69 -9.42
N TYR A 197 9.26 -3.41 -9.65
CA TYR A 197 10.02 -4.05 -8.58
C TYR A 197 11.46 -3.52 -8.46
N GLY A 198 11.89 -3.36 -7.21
CA GLY A 198 13.28 -3.18 -6.82
C GLY A 198 13.58 -4.24 -5.76
N GLN A 199 14.08 -5.39 -6.19
CA GLN A 199 14.13 -6.60 -5.36
C GLN A 199 15.20 -6.52 -4.24
N MET A 200 15.09 -7.38 -3.22
CA MET A 200 16.06 -7.42 -2.10
C MET A 200 17.52 -7.65 -2.51
N ASN A 201 17.77 -8.36 -3.60
CA ASN A 201 19.11 -8.63 -4.13
C ASN A 201 19.72 -7.42 -4.87
N GLU A 202 18.93 -6.37 -5.13
CA GLU A 202 19.41 -5.17 -5.79
C GLU A 202 20.16 -4.23 -4.82
N PRO A 203 21.11 -3.41 -5.33
CA PRO A 203 21.78 -2.41 -4.51
C PRO A 203 20.79 -1.46 -3.81
N PRO A 204 21.15 -0.93 -2.62
CA PRO A 204 20.29 0.01 -1.89
C PRO A 204 19.91 1.25 -2.71
N GLY A 205 20.76 1.68 -3.66
CA GLY A 205 20.43 2.77 -4.58
C GLY A 205 19.23 2.48 -5.48
N ALA A 206 19.13 1.26 -6.02
CA ALA A 206 17.98 0.85 -6.84
C ALA A 206 16.70 0.74 -5.99
N ARG A 207 16.78 0.07 -4.83
CA ARG A 207 15.67 -0.03 -3.88
C ARG A 207 15.17 1.33 -3.40
N PHE A 208 16.08 2.29 -3.21
CA PHE A 208 15.73 3.66 -2.82
C PHE A 208 15.08 4.48 -3.95
N ARG A 209 15.21 4.06 -5.22
CA ARG A 209 14.69 4.78 -6.39
C ARG A 209 13.46 4.15 -7.02
N VAL A 210 13.17 2.88 -6.77
CA VAL A 210 12.01 2.21 -7.37
C VAL A 210 10.66 2.87 -7.03
N GLY A 211 10.49 3.38 -5.80
CA GLY A 211 9.29 4.15 -5.44
C GLY A 211 9.11 5.41 -6.29
N HIS A 212 10.20 6.10 -6.63
CA HIS A 212 10.18 7.27 -7.51
C HIS A 212 9.86 6.91 -8.96
N ALA A 213 10.36 5.76 -9.44
CA ALA A 213 10.01 5.20 -10.73
C ALA A 213 8.51 4.90 -10.81
N ALA A 214 7.97 4.23 -9.79
CA ALA A 214 6.55 3.89 -9.73
C ALA A 214 5.65 5.13 -9.71
N LEU A 215 6.00 6.15 -8.91
CA LEU A 215 5.28 7.43 -8.91
C LEU A 215 5.31 8.11 -10.26
N THR A 216 6.39 8.01 -11.01
CA THR A 216 6.50 8.65 -12.32
C THR A 216 5.56 8.02 -13.34
N VAL A 217 5.40 6.70 -13.28
CA VAL A 217 4.39 5.99 -14.07
C VAL A 217 2.98 6.36 -13.60
N ALA A 218 2.73 6.42 -12.28
CA ALA A 218 1.44 6.83 -11.72
C ALA A 218 1.03 8.25 -12.15
N GLU A 219 1.98 9.19 -12.09
CA GLU A 219 1.82 10.58 -12.50
C GLU A 219 1.49 10.69 -13.98
N HIS A 220 2.05 9.84 -14.85
CA HIS A 220 1.67 9.84 -16.28
C HIS A 220 0.20 9.45 -16.47
N PHE A 221 -0.27 8.40 -15.79
CA PHE A 221 -1.67 8.00 -15.84
C PHE A 221 -2.60 9.07 -15.27
N ARG A 222 -2.20 9.75 -14.17
CA ARG A 222 -2.96 10.86 -13.57
C ARG A 222 -2.99 12.10 -14.46
N ASP A 223 -1.82 12.56 -14.92
CA ASP A 223 -1.66 13.89 -15.53
C ASP A 223 -1.97 13.89 -17.03
N ILE A 224 -1.54 12.83 -17.75
CA ILE A 224 -1.70 12.75 -19.20
C ILE A 224 -2.95 11.96 -19.57
N GLN A 225 -3.12 10.78 -18.98
CA GLN A 225 -4.27 9.92 -19.31
C GLN A 225 -5.53 10.30 -18.53
N LYS A 226 -5.42 11.11 -17.47
CA LYS A 226 -6.54 11.57 -16.64
C LYS A 226 -7.35 10.40 -16.06
N ARG A 227 -6.66 9.34 -15.66
CA ARG A 227 -7.25 8.17 -15.03
C ARG A 227 -6.88 8.13 -13.57
N ASP A 228 -7.82 7.69 -12.73
CA ASP A 228 -7.52 7.42 -11.33
C ASP A 228 -6.55 6.25 -11.21
N VAL A 229 -5.60 6.39 -10.31
CA VAL A 229 -4.54 5.42 -10.08
C VAL A 229 -4.64 4.88 -8.67
N LEU A 230 -4.71 3.56 -8.53
CA LEU A 230 -4.50 2.88 -7.26
C LEU A 230 -3.01 2.49 -7.16
N LEU A 231 -2.26 3.18 -6.33
CA LEU A 231 -0.83 2.93 -6.11
C LEU A 231 -0.60 2.09 -4.84
N LEU A 232 -0.14 0.88 -5.02
CA LEU A 232 0.14 -0.08 -3.97
C LEU A 232 1.64 -0.13 -3.72
N ILE A 233 2.08 0.22 -2.51
CA ILE A 233 3.50 0.22 -2.15
C ILE A 233 3.74 -0.86 -1.10
N ASP A 234 4.44 -1.93 -1.47
CA ASP A 234 4.91 -2.96 -0.54
C ASP A 234 6.44 -3.03 -0.62
N ASN A 235 7.21 -2.53 0.33
CA ASN A 235 6.83 -1.93 1.60
C ASN A 235 7.46 -0.53 1.75
N VAL A 236 6.70 0.48 2.18
CA VAL A 236 7.24 1.85 2.34
C VAL A 236 8.35 1.92 3.40
N PHE A 237 8.36 1.02 4.39
CA PHE A 237 9.47 0.91 5.33
C PHE A 237 10.78 0.50 4.63
N ARG A 238 10.73 -0.32 3.57
CA ARG A 238 11.94 -0.70 2.82
C ARG A 238 12.53 0.46 2.04
N PHE A 239 11.73 1.46 1.69
CA PHE A 239 12.24 2.74 1.18
C PHE A 239 13.07 3.46 2.25
N VAL A 240 12.55 3.56 3.47
CA VAL A 240 13.28 4.14 4.61
C VAL A 240 14.56 3.38 4.91
N GLN A 241 14.49 2.04 4.98
CA GLN A 241 15.65 1.19 5.23
C GLN A 241 16.74 1.38 4.14
N SER A 242 16.33 1.43 2.87
CA SER A 242 17.26 1.67 1.77
C SER A 242 17.88 3.06 1.88
N GLY A 243 17.10 4.09 2.25
CA GLY A 243 17.60 5.45 2.52
C GLY A 243 18.63 5.50 3.66
N MET A 244 18.39 4.75 4.74
CA MET A 244 19.35 4.59 5.85
C MET A 244 20.67 3.98 5.35
N GLU A 245 20.62 2.90 4.56
CA GLU A 245 21.80 2.26 3.96
C GLU A 245 22.55 3.23 3.03
N VAL A 246 21.84 3.94 2.15
CA VAL A 246 22.40 4.95 1.24
C VAL A 246 23.08 6.08 2.02
N SER A 247 22.44 6.59 3.05
CA SER A 247 22.96 7.66 3.90
C SER A 247 24.24 7.26 4.63
N GLY A 248 24.27 6.06 5.20
CA GLY A 248 25.45 5.50 5.85
C GLY A 248 26.62 5.35 4.89
N LEU A 249 26.36 4.83 3.67
CA LEU A 249 27.38 4.71 2.63
C LEU A 249 27.94 6.06 2.16
N LEU A 250 27.10 7.10 2.11
CA LEU A 250 27.53 8.47 1.75
C LEU A 250 28.37 9.15 2.85
N GLY A 251 28.43 8.56 4.04
CA GLY A 251 29.19 9.08 5.19
C GLY A 251 28.45 10.19 5.94
N ARG A 252 27.12 10.23 5.87
CA ARG A 252 26.31 11.15 6.69
C ARG A 252 26.26 10.65 8.14
N ILE A 253 26.29 11.56 9.10
CA ILE A 253 26.13 11.22 10.52
C ILE A 253 24.70 10.67 10.70
N PRO A 254 24.53 9.48 11.30
CA PRO A 254 23.20 8.91 11.54
C PRO A 254 22.44 9.72 12.60
N SER A 255 21.11 9.73 12.47
CA SER A 255 20.18 10.32 13.42
C SER A 255 19.73 9.28 14.46
N ARG A 256 18.63 9.55 15.17
CA ARG A 256 18.01 8.64 16.14
C ARG A 256 17.82 7.24 15.55
N VAL A 257 18.15 6.22 16.35
CA VAL A 257 17.98 4.79 15.98
C VAL A 257 18.74 4.38 14.71
N GLY A 258 19.70 5.20 14.24
CA GLY A 258 20.53 4.89 13.07
C GLY A 258 19.96 5.35 11.72
N TYR A 259 18.75 5.94 11.69
CA TYR A 259 18.14 6.45 10.46
C TYR A 259 18.93 7.61 9.84
N GLN A 260 18.68 7.88 8.56
CA GLN A 260 19.28 9.01 7.87
C GLN A 260 18.80 10.35 8.47
N PRO A 261 19.65 11.39 8.53
CA PRO A 261 19.25 12.71 9.01
C PRO A 261 18.22 13.40 8.09
N THR A 262 18.10 12.90 6.85
CA THR A 262 17.19 13.40 5.81
C THR A 262 15.87 12.64 5.72
N LEU A 263 15.56 11.77 6.71
CA LEU A 263 14.42 10.84 6.67
C LEU A 263 13.11 11.54 6.33
N ALA A 264 12.76 12.59 7.08
CA ALA A 264 11.53 13.33 6.89
C ALA A 264 11.43 13.96 5.49
N THR A 265 12.52 14.54 4.99
CA THR A 265 12.53 15.21 3.68
C THR A 265 12.48 14.22 2.52
N GLU A 266 13.23 13.11 2.60
CA GLU A 266 13.23 12.08 1.55
C GLU A 266 11.89 11.34 1.49
N LEU A 267 11.26 11.09 2.65
CA LEU A 267 9.91 10.54 2.69
C LEU A 267 8.89 11.54 2.13
N ALA A 268 8.94 12.81 2.52
CA ALA A 268 8.03 13.83 1.99
C ALA A 268 8.16 14.01 0.47
N GLN A 269 9.36 13.90 -0.09
CA GLN A 269 9.58 13.94 -1.54
C GLN A 269 8.86 12.81 -2.30
N LEU A 270 8.65 11.66 -1.65
CA LEU A 270 7.90 10.54 -2.17
C LEU A 270 6.39 10.75 -1.93
N GLU A 271 6.00 10.95 -0.67
CA GLU A 271 4.61 10.97 -0.21
C GLU A 271 3.80 12.19 -0.70
N GLU A 272 4.44 13.34 -0.94
CA GLU A 272 3.73 14.53 -1.40
C GLU A 272 3.42 14.52 -2.90
N ARG A 273 4.05 13.62 -3.67
CA ARG A 273 3.71 13.40 -5.08
C ARG A 273 2.40 12.63 -5.24
N ILE A 274 2.06 11.82 -4.24
CA ILE A 274 0.78 11.12 -4.12
C ILE A 274 -0.28 12.14 -3.72
N CYS A 275 -1.01 12.64 -4.71
CA CYS A 275 -2.06 13.63 -4.51
C CYS A 275 -3.06 13.62 -5.68
N SER A 276 -4.23 14.22 -5.42
CA SER A 276 -5.25 14.52 -6.42
C SER A 276 -4.93 15.79 -7.18
N SER A 277 -4.96 15.67 -8.51
CA SER A 277 -5.01 16.81 -9.44
C SER A 277 -6.46 17.20 -9.72
N LYS A 278 -6.67 18.23 -10.53
CA LYS A 278 -8.01 18.62 -11.01
C LYS A 278 -8.66 17.58 -11.94
N SER A 279 -7.87 16.73 -12.58
CA SER A 279 -8.37 15.75 -13.57
C SER A 279 -8.50 14.34 -13.03
N ALA A 280 -7.58 13.91 -12.18
CA ALA A 280 -7.52 12.54 -11.66
C ALA A 280 -6.75 12.48 -10.34
N SER A 281 -6.89 11.34 -9.65
CA SER A 281 -6.30 11.09 -8.34
C SER A 281 -5.30 9.93 -8.35
N ILE A 282 -4.32 9.98 -7.43
CA ILE A 282 -3.50 8.81 -7.08
C ILE A 282 -3.86 8.44 -5.64
N THR A 283 -4.67 7.39 -5.49
CA THR A 283 -5.01 6.80 -4.18
C THR A 283 -3.94 5.78 -3.83
N SER A 284 -3.27 5.95 -2.69
CA SER A 284 -2.19 5.02 -2.30
C SER A 284 -2.58 4.14 -1.14
N VAL A 285 -2.29 2.84 -1.24
CA VAL A 285 -2.34 1.90 -0.11
C VAL A 285 -0.96 1.29 0.08
N GLN A 286 -0.38 1.51 1.24
CA GLN A 286 1.03 1.23 1.51
C GLN A 286 1.13 0.19 2.62
N ALA A 287 1.80 -0.93 2.38
CA ALA A 287 2.16 -1.82 3.46
C ALA A 287 3.20 -1.13 4.33
N VAL A 288 2.92 -1.04 5.63
CA VAL A 288 3.83 -0.46 6.61
C VAL A 288 4.30 -1.57 7.55
N TYR A 289 5.61 -1.73 7.63
CA TYR A 289 6.26 -2.54 8.65
C TYR A 289 6.68 -1.63 9.81
N VAL A 290 6.23 -1.94 11.02
CA VAL A 290 6.63 -1.24 12.24
C VAL A 290 7.73 -2.05 12.91
N PRO A 291 8.97 -1.54 13.01
CA PRO A 291 10.06 -2.26 13.66
C PRO A 291 9.72 -2.59 15.11
N ALA A 292 9.88 -3.86 15.48
CA ALA A 292 9.62 -4.36 16.84
C ALA A 292 8.23 -4.01 17.41
N ASP A 293 7.24 -3.78 16.54
CA ASP A 293 5.89 -3.30 16.92
C ASP A 293 5.91 -1.96 17.72
N ASP A 294 6.99 -1.18 17.62
CA ASP A 294 7.15 0.13 18.27
C ASP A 294 6.64 1.28 17.39
N LEU A 295 5.43 1.76 17.68
CA LEU A 295 4.82 2.91 16.97
C LEU A 295 5.56 4.24 17.20
N THR A 296 6.46 4.31 18.19
CA THR A 296 7.26 5.50 18.49
C THR A 296 8.56 5.56 17.70
N ASP A 297 8.88 4.52 16.93
CA ASP A 297 10.01 4.52 16.01
C ASP A 297 9.91 5.73 15.03
N PRO A 298 11.02 6.44 14.76
CA PRO A 298 11.02 7.58 13.85
C PRO A 298 10.46 7.29 12.46
N SER A 299 10.72 6.10 11.89
CA SER A 299 10.20 5.72 10.58
C SER A 299 8.68 5.62 10.60
N ALA A 300 8.14 4.93 11.60
CA ALA A 300 6.70 4.79 11.80
C ALA A 300 6.05 6.16 11.99
N THR A 301 6.58 6.97 12.92
CA THR A 301 6.08 8.31 13.21
C THR A 301 6.02 9.21 11.97
N HIS A 302 7.09 9.22 11.16
CA HIS A 302 7.12 10.01 9.93
C HIS A 302 6.15 9.47 8.86
N ILE A 303 6.05 8.16 8.68
CA ILE A 303 5.08 7.55 7.75
C ILE A 303 3.65 7.90 8.17
N PHE A 304 3.29 7.71 9.45
CA PHE A 304 1.95 8.01 9.97
C PHE A 304 1.51 9.45 9.73
N SER A 305 2.45 10.41 9.75
CA SER A 305 2.13 11.81 9.52
C SER A 305 1.55 12.08 8.12
N HIS A 306 1.89 11.25 7.13
CA HIS A 306 1.40 11.36 5.75
C HIS A 306 0.12 10.56 5.49
N LEU A 307 -0.25 9.62 6.38
CA LEU A 307 -1.41 8.75 6.17
C LEU A 307 -2.73 9.43 6.58
N THR A 308 -3.78 9.12 5.85
CA THR A 308 -5.16 9.56 6.08
C THR A 308 -6.04 8.44 6.64
N ALA A 309 -5.69 7.18 6.36
CA ALA A 309 -6.26 6.00 7.01
C ALA A 309 -5.19 4.98 7.43
N SER A 310 -5.48 4.21 8.48
CA SER A 310 -4.64 3.12 8.99
C SER A 310 -5.46 1.86 9.16
N ILE A 311 -5.25 0.88 8.28
CA ILE A 311 -5.90 -0.42 8.24
C ILE A 311 -4.99 -1.43 8.94
N VAL A 312 -5.42 -1.92 10.11
CA VAL A 312 -4.61 -2.84 10.91
C VAL A 312 -5.11 -4.27 10.75
N LEU A 313 -4.25 -5.17 10.28
CA LEU A 313 -4.55 -6.60 10.19
C LEU A 313 -4.00 -7.34 11.42
N SER A 314 -4.87 -8.09 12.09
CA SER A 314 -4.58 -8.76 13.36
C SER A 314 -4.39 -10.26 13.18
N ARG A 315 -3.30 -10.78 13.76
CA ARG A 315 -3.06 -12.23 13.86
C ARG A 315 -4.15 -12.95 14.66
N LYS A 316 -4.69 -12.31 15.72
CA LYS A 316 -5.78 -12.85 16.56
C LYS A 316 -7.04 -13.07 15.73
N ARG A 317 -7.38 -12.12 14.85
CA ARG A 317 -8.53 -12.24 13.93
C ARG A 317 -8.32 -13.36 12.91
N ALA A 318 -7.14 -13.41 12.30
CA ALA A 318 -6.79 -14.46 11.34
C ALA A 318 -6.85 -15.87 11.96
N SER A 319 -6.35 -16.07 13.19
CA SER A 319 -6.41 -17.36 13.89
C SER A 319 -7.83 -17.79 14.26
N GLN A 320 -8.76 -16.84 14.36
CA GLN A 320 -10.19 -17.10 14.56
C GLN A 320 -10.95 -17.37 13.25
N GLY A 321 -10.25 -17.40 12.11
CA GLY A 321 -10.84 -17.56 10.78
C GLY A 321 -11.61 -16.34 10.29
N LEU A 322 -11.44 -15.16 10.91
CA LEU A 322 -12.14 -13.94 10.48
C LEU A 322 -11.35 -13.27 9.34
N TYR A 323 -11.88 -13.34 8.12
CA TYR A 323 -11.29 -12.73 6.93
C TYR A 323 -12.24 -11.71 6.26
N PRO A 324 -11.76 -10.52 5.86
CA PRO A 324 -10.39 -10.02 6.05
C PRO A 324 -10.05 -9.81 7.53
N ALA A 325 -8.80 -10.04 7.91
CA ALA A 325 -8.35 -10.04 9.31
C ALA A 325 -8.18 -8.62 9.89
N ILE A 326 -9.06 -7.70 9.54
CA ILE A 326 -9.02 -6.29 9.96
C ILE A 326 -9.44 -6.20 11.44
N ASP A 327 -8.62 -5.49 12.21
CA ASP A 327 -8.93 -5.14 13.59
C ASP A 327 -9.86 -3.92 13.61
N PRO A 328 -11.13 -4.08 14.05
CA PRO A 328 -12.09 -3.00 14.04
C PRO A 328 -11.79 -1.87 15.04
N LEU A 329 -10.99 -2.15 16.09
CA LEU A 329 -10.68 -1.19 17.14
C LEU A 329 -9.38 -0.42 16.85
N SER A 330 -8.36 -1.13 16.34
CA SER A 330 -7.05 -0.54 16.04
C SER A 330 -7.01 0.23 14.71
N THR A 331 -7.96 -0.04 13.82
CA THR A 331 -8.07 0.62 12.52
C THR A 331 -8.69 2.02 12.67
N ALA A 332 -8.27 3.00 11.88
CA ALA A 332 -8.77 4.38 11.96
C ALA A 332 -8.70 5.12 10.61
N SER A 333 -9.49 6.19 10.47
CA SER A 333 -9.45 7.07 9.30
C SER A 333 -9.80 8.51 9.69
N LYS A 334 -9.08 9.49 9.13
CA LYS A 334 -9.40 10.92 9.23
C LYS A 334 -10.72 11.26 8.51
N MET A 335 -11.16 10.40 7.59
CA MET A 335 -12.41 10.57 6.85
C MET A 335 -13.64 10.23 7.69
N LEU A 336 -13.49 9.47 8.79
CA LEU A 336 -14.59 9.04 9.64
C LEU A 336 -15.06 10.19 10.57
N THR A 337 -15.60 11.25 9.97
CA THR A 337 -16.18 12.41 10.64
C THR A 337 -17.60 12.67 10.12
N PRO A 338 -18.54 13.17 10.94
CA PRO A 338 -19.92 13.38 10.52
C PRO A 338 -20.10 14.30 9.31
N THR A 339 -19.13 15.18 9.06
CA THR A 339 -19.11 16.14 7.94
C THR A 339 -18.71 15.51 6.61
N ILE A 340 -17.94 14.42 6.63
CA ILE A 340 -17.42 13.77 5.42
C ILE A 340 -18.27 12.53 5.09
N VAL A 341 -18.37 11.58 6.02
CA VAL A 341 -19.13 10.31 5.83
C VAL A 341 -20.64 10.48 6.04
N GLY A 342 -21.08 11.63 6.55
CA GLY A 342 -22.46 11.85 6.97
C GLY A 342 -22.79 11.30 8.35
N ARG A 343 -23.88 11.80 8.94
CA ARG A 343 -24.28 11.47 10.32
C ARG A 343 -24.67 10.00 10.51
N ARG A 344 -25.32 9.39 9.50
CA ARG A 344 -25.78 7.99 9.57
C ARG A 344 -24.59 7.04 9.65
N HIS A 345 -23.68 7.10 8.69
CA HIS A 345 -22.46 6.29 8.66
C HIS A 345 -21.65 6.47 9.96
N TYR A 346 -21.37 7.72 10.35
CA TYR A 346 -20.59 7.99 11.56
C TYR A 346 -21.21 7.37 12.83
N ARG A 347 -22.53 7.51 13.01
CA ARG A 347 -23.24 6.95 14.18
C ARG A 347 -23.15 5.43 14.20
N VAL A 348 -23.40 4.77 13.06
CA VAL A 348 -23.34 3.31 12.97
C VAL A 348 -21.92 2.82 13.23
N ALA A 349 -20.90 3.43 12.63
CA ALA A 349 -19.51 3.06 12.86
C ALA A 349 -19.07 3.22 14.33
N GLN A 350 -19.50 4.30 15.01
CA GLN A 350 -19.24 4.49 16.43
C GLN A 350 -19.95 3.46 17.31
N ALA A 351 -21.22 3.15 17.02
CA ALA A 351 -21.96 2.13 17.74
C ALA A 351 -21.32 0.74 17.58
N VAL A 352 -20.91 0.37 16.36
CA VAL A 352 -20.16 -0.87 16.12
C VAL A 352 -18.87 -0.91 16.92
N ARG A 353 -18.09 0.18 16.95
CA ARG A 353 -16.85 0.25 17.75
C ARG A 353 -17.13 0.10 19.25
N SER A 354 -18.13 0.80 19.79
CA SER A 354 -18.50 0.71 21.23
C SER A 354 -18.87 -0.72 21.61
N THR A 355 -19.77 -1.34 20.86
CA THR A 355 -20.21 -2.72 21.11
C THR A 355 -19.06 -3.72 21.04
N LEU A 356 -18.12 -3.53 20.10
CA LEU A 356 -16.94 -4.40 19.99
C LEU A 356 -15.89 -4.15 21.09
N ALA A 357 -15.78 -2.92 21.58
CA ALA A 357 -14.89 -2.57 22.70
C ALA A 357 -15.41 -3.15 24.01
N GLU A 358 -16.70 -2.96 24.31
CA GLU A 358 -17.39 -3.56 25.46
C GLU A 358 -17.26 -5.10 25.44
N TYR A 359 -17.43 -5.71 24.27
CA TYR A 359 -17.20 -7.15 24.12
C TYR A 359 -15.76 -7.57 24.44
N GLU A 360 -14.74 -6.77 24.07
CA GLU A 360 -13.35 -7.11 24.38
C GLU A 360 -13.08 -7.05 25.89
N GLU A 361 -13.69 -6.11 26.62
CA GLU A 361 -13.61 -6.05 28.09
C GLU A 361 -14.29 -7.25 28.77
N LEU A 362 -15.43 -7.69 28.22
CA LEU A 362 -16.18 -8.83 28.75
C LEU A 362 -15.49 -10.18 28.47
N LYS A 363 -14.57 -10.28 27.50
CA LYS A 363 -13.91 -11.56 27.15
C LYS A 363 -13.16 -12.20 28.32
N ASP A 364 -12.47 -11.39 29.12
CA ASP A 364 -11.70 -11.91 30.25
C ASP A 364 -12.63 -12.46 31.34
N ILE A 365 -13.76 -11.79 31.58
CA ILE A 365 -14.81 -12.25 32.50
C ILE A 365 -15.43 -13.55 32.01
N ILE A 366 -15.79 -13.63 30.72
CA ILE A 366 -16.36 -14.84 30.10
C ILE A 366 -15.38 -16.01 30.20
N ALA A 367 -14.08 -15.77 30.01
CA ALA A 367 -13.06 -16.82 30.11
C ALA A 367 -12.90 -17.35 31.54
N MET A 368 -13.12 -16.51 32.56
CA MET A 368 -12.97 -16.88 33.98
C MET A 368 -14.23 -17.48 34.59
N LEU A 369 -15.40 -16.88 34.34
CA LEU A 369 -16.67 -17.18 35.01
C LEU A 369 -17.68 -17.90 34.11
N GLY A 370 -17.50 -17.84 32.79
CA GLY A 370 -18.48 -18.34 31.82
C GLY A 370 -19.48 -17.26 31.40
N LEU A 371 -20.18 -17.51 30.30
CA LEU A 371 -21.12 -16.55 29.69
C LEU A 371 -22.42 -16.40 30.49
N GLU A 372 -22.81 -17.43 31.24
CA GLU A 372 -24.04 -17.48 32.03
C GLU A 372 -24.01 -16.53 33.25
N GLU A 373 -22.81 -16.19 33.74
CA GLU A 373 -22.59 -15.31 34.89
C GLU A 373 -22.69 -13.81 34.55
N LEU A 374 -22.82 -13.48 33.27
CA LEU A 374 -23.00 -12.10 32.82
C LEU A 374 -24.44 -11.60 33.04
N SER A 375 -24.61 -10.29 33.19
CA SER A 375 -25.93 -9.68 33.20
C SER A 375 -26.65 -9.91 31.85
N ARG A 376 -27.98 -9.85 31.84
CA ARG A 376 -28.74 -10.02 30.58
C ARG A 376 -28.38 -8.97 29.52
N GLU A 377 -28.01 -7.76 29.97
CA GLU A 377 -27.56 -6.68 29.09
C GLU A 377 -26.21 -7.01 28.47
N ASP A 378 -25.24 -7.46 29.28
CA ASP A 378 -23.92 -7.88 28.80
C ASP A 378 -24.01 -9.08 27.86
N GLN A 379 -24.88 -10.05 28.15
CA GLN A 379 -25.15 -11.18 27.26
C GLN A 379 -25.68 -10.70 25.91
N ALA A 380 -26.58 -9.71 25.89
CA ALA A 380 -27.08 -9.11 24.66
C ALA A 380 -25.97 -8.36 23.90
N THR A 381 -25.10 -7.63 24.58
CA THR A 381 -23.93 -6.96 23.98
C THR A 381 -22.98 -7.96 23.34
N VAL A 382 -22.63 -9.04 24.04
CA VAL A 382 -21.79 -10.14 23.52
C VAL A 382 -22.43 -10.78 22.29
N SER A 383 -23.73 -11.03 22.35
CA SER A 383 -24.54 -11.60 21.28
C SER A 383 -24.52 -10.72 20.01
N LYS A 384 -24.66 -9.40 20.16
CA LYS A 384 -24.57 -8.42 19.06
C LYS A 384 -23.13 -8.31 18.53
N ALA A 385 -22.15 -8.22 19.41
CA ALA A 385 -20.75 -8.10 19.05
C ALA A 385 -20.26 -9.29 18.22
N ARG A 386 -20.56 -10.53 18.64
CA ARG A 386 -20.19 -11.73 17.89
C ARG A 386 -20.80 -11.74 16.49
N ARG A 387 -22.06 -11.31 16.35
CA ARG A 387 -22.73 -11.17 15.05
C ARG A 387 -22.10 -10.10 14.16
N LEU A 388 -21.74 -8.95 14.73
CA LEU A 388 -20.99 -7.91 14.01
C LEU A 388 -19.63 -8.42 13.54
N GLU A 389 -18.87 -9.13 14.38
CA GLU A 389 -17.58 -9.72 13.99
C GLU A 389 -17.72 -10.69 12.82
N ARG A 390 -18.77 -11.53 12.80
CA ARG A 390 -19.06 -12.42 11.66
C ARG A 390 -19.52 -11.63 10.44
N PHE A 391 -20.41 -10.66 10.60
CA PHE A 391 -20.92 -9.87 9.48
C PHE A 391 -19.84 -9.04 8.79
N LEU A 392 -18.83 -8.55 9.52
CA LEU A 392 -17.69 -7.83 8.96
C LEU A 392 -16.75 -8.73 8.13
N THR A 393 -16.89 -10.06 8.20
CA THR A 393 -16.20 -10.97 7.27
C THR A 393 -16.81 -10.90 5.88
N GLN A 394 -15.99 -11.16 4.86
CA GLN A 394 -16.42 -11.04 3.48
C GLN A 394 -15.66 -12.03 2.58
N PRO A 395 -16.36 -12.80 1.73
CA PRO A 395 -15.71 -13.64 0.73
C PRO A 395 -15.17 -12.75 -0.40
N PHE A 396 -13.88 -12.90 -0.68
CA PHE A 396 -13.17 -12.15 -1.72
C PHE A 396 -13.20 -12.89 -3.06
N PHE A 397 -13.25 -12.15 -4.17
CA PHE A 397 -13.20 -12.76 -5.51
C PHE A 397 -11.88 -13.47 -5.73
N THR A 398 -10.79 -12.84 -5.28
CA THR A 398 -9.42 -13.34 -5.41
C THR A 398 -9.15 -14.64 -4.64
N THR A 399 -10.00 -15.00 -3.68
CA THR A 399 -9.87 -16.24 -2.90
C THR A 399 -10.97 -17.26 -3.16
N GLY A 400 -11.82 -17.02 -4.17
CA GLY A 400 -12.96 -17.89 -4.50
C GLY A 400 -12.54 -19.35 -4.78
N GLN A 401 -11.39 -19.55 -5.44
CA GLN A 401 -10.86 -20.89 -5.73
C GLN A 401 -10.42 -21.65 -4.46
N PHE A 402 -9.90 -20.95 -3.45
CA PHE A 402 -9.45 -21.57 -2.20
C PHE A 402 -10.59 -21.79 -1.20
N THR A 403 -11.58 -20.89 -1.21
CA THR A 403 -12.67 -20.90 -0.22
C THR A 403 -13.91 -21.64 -0.71
N GLY A 404 -14.05 -21.87 -2.02
CA GLY A 404 -15.26 -22.41 -2.65
C GLY A 404 -16.47 -21.49 -2.56
N LYS A 405 -16.31 -20.26 -2.05
CA LYS A 405 -17.37 -19.26 -1.91
C LYS A 405 -17.23 -18.21 -3.01
N GLY A 406 -18.34 -17.85 -3.65
CA GLY A 406 -18.36 -16.76 -4.60
C GLY A 406 -18.00 -15.43 -3.92
N GLY A 407 -17.12 -14.65 -4.54
CA GLY A 407 -16.76 -13.31 -4.08
C GLY A 407 -17.97 -12.38 -3.98
N ARG A 408 -17.88 -11.39 -3.10
CA ARG A 408 -18.94 -10.39 -2.88
C ARG A 408 -18.32 -9.00 -2.84
N LEU A 409 -18.88 -8.10 -3.62
CA LEU A 409 -18.60 -6.67 -3.60
C LEU A 409 -19.82 -5.97 -2.95
N VAL A 410 -19.63 -5.36 -1.78
CA VAL A 410 -20.75 -4.85 -0.97
C VAL A 410 -20.79 -3.32 -1.05
N PRO A 411 -21.89 -2.70 -1.51
CA PRO A 411 -22.06 -1.24 -1.44
C PRO A 411 -22.03 -0.71 0.00
N LEU A 412 -21.53 0.52 0.17
CA LEU A 412 -21.44 1.16 1.49
C LEU A 412 -22.81 1.23 2.19
N ASP A 413 -23.86 1.63 1.47
CA ASP A 413 -25.22 1.73 2.03
C ASP A 413 -25.72 0.40 2.61
N LYS A 414 -25.42 -0.72 1.93
CA LYS A 414 -25.78 -2.07 2.40
C LYS A 414 -24.94 -2.52 3.58
N THR A 415 -23.71 -2.05 3.69
CA THR A 415 -22.86 -2.26 4.86
C THR A 415 -23.44 -1.53 6.09
N ILE A 416 -23.79 -0.26 5.93
CA ILE A 416 -24.38 0.57 7.00
C ILE A 416 -25.72 -0.03 7.45
N GLU A 417 -26.59 -0.37 6.50
CA GLU A 417 -27.89 -1.00 6.77
C GLU A 417 -27.72 -2.31 7.56
N GLY A 418 -26.83 -3.20 7.11
CA GLY A 418 -26.59 -4.47 7.79
C GLY A 418 -26.12 -4.30 9.24
N CYS A 419 -25.16 -3.41 9.48
CA CYS A 419 -24.70 -3.12 10.83
C CYS A 419 -25.78 -2.47 11.71
N GLU A 420 -26.57 -1.56 11.15
CA GLU A 420 -27.67 -0.89 11.84
C GLU A 420 -28.74 -1.90 12.31
N ARG A 421 -29.15 -2.83 11.44
CA ARG A 421 -30.14 -3.87 11.76
C ARG A 421 -29.63 -4.86 12.81
N ILE A 422 -28.34 -5.24 12.75
CA ILE A 422 -27.72 -6.09 13.78
C ILE A 422 -27.70 -5.36 15.13
N LEU A 423 -27.34 -4.08 15.16
CA LEU A 423 -27.33 -3.27 16.40
C LEU A 423 -28.73 -3.12 17.02
N GLN A 424 -29.77 -3.04 16.17
CA GLN A 424 -31.17 -2.97 16.58
C GLN A 424 -31.74 -4.31 17.10
N GLY A 425 -31.01 -5.41 16.96
CA GLY A 425 -31.41 -6.73 17.48
C GLY A 425 -32.28 -7.56 16.53
N GLU A 426 -32.45 -7.15 15.27
CA GLU A 426 -33.29 -7.89 14.29
C GLU A 426 -32.80 -9.32 14.03
N PHE A 427 -31.52 -9.60 14.29
CA PHE A 427 -30.87 -10.88 14.03
C PHE A 427 -30.59 -11.70 15.31
N GLU A 428 -31.25 -11.38 16.43
CA GLU A 428 -31.04 -12.08 17.71
C GLU A 428 -31.39 -13.57 17.66
N ASN A 429 -32.40 -13.94 16.89
CA ASN A 429 -32.79 -15.35 16.70
C ASN A 429 -31.98 -16.05 15.60
N VAL A 430 -31.20 -15.30 14.83
CA VAL A 430 -30.42 -15.84 13.70
C VAL A 430 -29.10 -16.40 14.21
N SER A 431 -28.70 -17.56 13.70
CA SER A 431 -27.42 -18.19 14.05
C SER A 431 -26.22 -17.32 13.62
N GLU A 432 -25.21 -17.20 14.48
CA GLU A 432 -23.97 -16.46 14.15
C GLU A 432 -23.28 -16.97 12.88
N LYS A 433 -23.44 -18.27 12.57
CA LYS A 433 -22.88 -18.88 11.36
C LYS A 433 -23.52 -18.35 10.08
N ALA A 434 -24.80 -17.96 10.12
CA ALA A 434 -25.50 -17.42 8.97
C ALA A 434 -24.90 -16.07 8.52
N LEU A 435 -24.34 -15.30 9.47
CA LEU A 435 -23.69 -14.02 9.22
C LEU A 435 -22.21 -14.13 8.80
N TYR A 436 -21.65 -15.34 8.75
CA TYR A 436 -20.23 -15.56 8.45
C TYR A 436 -19.99 -15.71 6.93
N MET A 437 -19.03 -14.95 6.39
CA MET A 437 -18.62 -14.96 4.98
C MET A 437 -19.84 -14.83 4.04
N ILE A 438 -20.58 -13.74 4.23
CA ILE A 438 -21.68 -13.29 3.36
C ILE A 438 -21.36 -11.92 2.76
N GLY A 439 -22.11 -11.54 1.72
CA GLY A 439 -22.11 -10.18 1.17
C GLY A 439 -22.98 -9.25 2.01
N ALA A 440 -24.15 -8.91 1.48
CA ALA A 440 -25.14 -8.06 2.13
C ALA A 440 -25.94 -8.83 3.20
N ILE A 441 -26.61 -8.11 4.09
CA ILE A 441 -27.28 -8.71 5.27
C ILE A 441 -28.45 -9.61 4.87
N GLU A 442 -29.06 -9.36 3.72
CA GLU A 442 -30.18 -10.14 3.17
C GLU A 442 -29.79 -11.58 2.85
N GLU A 443 -28.50 -11.86 2.58
CA GLU A 443 -28.00 -13.22 2.38
C GLU A 443 -28.09 -14.09 3.64
N ALA A 444 -28.16 -13.48 4.84
CA ALA A 444 -28.24 -14.21 6.09
C ALA A 444 -29.58 -14.98 6.23
N ALA A 445 -30.68 -14.36 5.81
CA ALA A 445 -32.01 -14.96 5.88
C ALA A 445 -32.15 -16.16 4.91
N ALA A 446 -31.55 -16.07 3.72
CA ALA A 446 -31.58 -17.16 2.74
C ALA A 446 -30.77 -18.40 3.17
N ARG A 447 -29.75 -18.23 4.02
CA ARG A 447 -28.93 -19.35 4.51
C ARG A 447 -29.57 -20.13 5.65
N GLU A 448 -30.49 -19.55 6.41
CA GLU A 448 -31.22 -20.32 7.42
C GLU A 448 -32.20 -21.30 6.76
N THR A 449 -32.86 -20.89 5.68
CA THR A 449 -33.76 -21.76 4.92
C THR A 449 -33.06 -22.97 4.27
N ASP A 450 -31.79 -22.81 3.85
CA ASP A 450 -31.00 -23.90 3.25
C ASP A 450 -30.45 -24.90 4.28
N HIS A 451 -30.44 -24.55 5.57
CA HIS A 451 -29.97 -25.43 6.65
C HIS A 451 -31.09 -26.19 7.38
N GLU A 452 -32.36 -25.84 7.12
CA GLU A 452 -33.55 -26.57 7.59
C GLU A 452 -34.00 -27.68 6.61
N HIS A 453 -33.26 -27.90 5.53
CA HIS A 453 -33.40 -29.02 4.58
C HIS A 453 -32.10 -29.80 4.48
#